data_AF-A0A7R9WCM3-F1
#
_entry.id   AF-A0A7R9WCM3-F1
#
_cell.length_a   1.000
_cell.length_b   1.000
_cell.length_c   1.000
_cell.angle_alpha   90.00
_cell.angle_beta   90.00
_cell.angle_gamma   90.00
#
_symmetry.space_group_name_H-M   'P 1'
#
loop_
_entity.id
_entity.type
_entity.pdbx_description
1 polymer ?
#
loop_
_entity_poly.entity_id
_entity_poly.type
_entity_poly.pdbx_seq_one_letter_code
_entity_poly.pdbx_strand_id
1 'polypeptide(L)'
;WTLVDWATSSKLLGKLPHFKNRFAQPIEEGRHRNASDSTITTASKANTELQELLRPHFLQRLKNIEFKEELPTKREIVVWTHLSEKQRQLYEDYVNNGGNVKSIP
;
A
#
# COMPACT_ATOMS: atom_id res chain seq x y z
N TRP A 1 -10.82 3.65 -5.33
CA TRP A 1 -12.12 3.90 -5.99
C TRP A 1 -12.94 4.94 -5.23
N THR A 2 -13.44 4.65 -4.02
CA THR A 2 -14.45 5.47 -3.31
C THR A 2 -14.15 6.97 -3.23
N LEU A 3 -12.93 7.37 -2.83
CA LEU A 3 -12.57 8.79 -2.71
C LEU A 3 -12.62 9.53 -4.06
N VAL A 4 -12.10 8.90 -5.11
CA VAL A 4 -12.09 9.48 -6.46
C VAL A 4 -13.50 9.50 -7.04
N ASP A 5 -14.27 8.44 -6.84
CA ASP A 5 -15.66 8.37 -7.28
C ASP A 5 -16.49 9.50 -6.67
N TRP A 6 -16.39 9.71 -5.36
CA TRP A 6 -17.01 10.84 -4.67
C TRP A 6 -16.52 12.19 -5.20
N ALA A 7 -15.20 12.40 -5.26
CA ALA A 7 -14.61 13.68 -5.67
C ALA A 7 -14.90 14.07 -7.13
N THR A 8 -15.16 13.08 -7.99
CA THR A 8 -15.43 13.29 -9.43
C THR A 8 -16.90 13.06 -9.79
N SER A 9 -17.78 12.91 -8.79
CA SER A 9 -19.21 12.65 -8.98
C SER A 9 -19.50 11.46 -9.89
N SER A 10 -18.74 10.38 -9.69
CA SER A 10 -18.79 9.10 -10.40
C SER A 10 -18.57 9.16 -11.92
N LYS A 11 -18.03 10.27 -12.45
CA LYS A 11 -17.82 10.47 -13.89
C LYS A 11 -16.54 9.82 -14.41
N LEU A 12 -15.54 9.64 -13.56
CA LEU A 12 -14.19 9.25 -13.99
C LEU A 12 -13.98 7.74 -14.05
N LEU A 13 -14.31 7.02 -12.97
CA LEU A 13 -13.97 5.60 -12.79
C LEU A 13 -15.10 4.64 -13.19
N GLY A 14 -16.32 5.16 -13.38
CA GLY A 14 -17.52 4.37 -13.59
C GLY A 14 -17.94 3.56 -12.37
N LYS A 15 -18.95 2.71 -12.54
CA LYS A 15 -19.52 1.89 -11.46
C LYS A 15 -18.47 0.91 -10.90
N LEU A 16 -18.58 0.62 -9.61
CA LEU A 16 -17.65 -0.24 -8.87
C LEU A 16 -17.34 -1.59 -9.55
N PRO A 17 -18.30 -2.36 -10.09
CA PRO A 17 -17.98 -3.63 -10.75
C PRO A 17 -17.07 -3.46 -11.97
N HIS A 18 -17.29 -2.42 -12.78
CA HIS A 18 -16.45 -2.13 -13.94
C HIS A 18 -15.05 -1.71 -13.52
N PHE A 19 -14.93 -0.86 -12.50
CA PHE A 19 -13.63 -0.48 -11.95
C PHE A 19 -12.86 -1.70 -11.42
N LYS A 20 -13.53 -2.60 -10.70
CA LYS A 20 -12.90 -3.80 -10.15
C LYS A 20 -12.33 -4.68 -11.25
N ASN A 21 -13.13 -4.98 -12.27
CA ASN A 21 -12.72 -5.86 -13.36
C ASN A 21 -11.61 -5.25 -14.22
N ARG A 22 -11.66 -3.93 -14.48
CA ARG A 22 -10.68 -3.25 -15.34
C ARG A 22 -9.37 -2.96 -14.63
N PHE A 23 -9.42 -2.58 -13.36
CA PHE A 23 -8.26 -2.06 -12.63
C PHE A 23 -7.94 -2.87 -11.37
N ALA A 24 -8.87 -2.98 -10.42
CA ALA A 24 -8.54 -3.50 -9.09
C ALA A 24 -8.05 -4.95 -9.14
N GLN A 25 -8.81 -5.84 -9.77
CA GLN A 25 -8.50 -7.26 -9.83
C GLN A 25 -7.21 -7.54 -10.62
N PRO A 26 -7.00 -7.02 -11.85
CA PRO A 26 -5.74 -7.23 -12.56
C PRO A 26 -4.51 -6.73 -11.79
N ILE A 27 -4.62 -5.58 -11.11
CA ILE A 27 -3.52 -5.02 -10.31
C ILE A 27 -3.24 -5.88 -9.07
N GLU A 28 -4.27 -6.38 -8.39
CA GLU A 28 -4.12 -7.29 -7.24
C GLU A 28 -3.50 -8.62 -7.67
N GLU A 29 -3.96 -9.19 -8.79
CA GLU A 29 -3.45 -10.45 -9.33
C GLU A 29 -1.96 -10.37 -9.68
N GLY A 30 -1.52 -9.28 -10.30
CA GLY A 30 -0.10 -9.06 -10.61
C GLY A 30 0.80 -8.83 -9.39
N ARG A 31 0.24 -8.57 -8.21
CA ARG A 31 1.01 -8.43 -6.95
C ARG A 31 1.18 -9.74 -6.21
N HIS A 32 0.51 -10.82 -6.63
CA HIS A 32 0.72 -12.12 -6.02
C HIS A 32 2.14 -12.62 -6.32
N ARG A 33 2.77 -13.21 -5.30
CA ARG A 33 4.13 -13.77 -5.38
C ARG A 33 4.31 -14.75 -6.54
N ASN A 34 3.25 -15.46 -6.92
CA ASN A 34 3.26 -16.50 -7.94
C ASN A 34 2.59 -16.05 -9.26
N ALA A 35 2.45 -14.74 -9.49
CA ALA A 35 1.90 -14.21 -10.73
C ALA A 35 2.79 -14.58 -11.93
N SER A 36 2.18 -14.94 -13.06
CA SER A 36 2.89 -15.17 -14.31
C SER A 36 3.33 -13.85 -14.95
N ASP A 37 4.30 -13.91 -15.87
CA ASP A 37 4.78 -12.72 -16.59
C ASP A 37 3.66 -12.01 -17.38
N SER A 38 2.69 -12.77 -17.89
CA SER A 38 1.52 -12.21 -18.60
C SER A 38 0.59 -11.44 -17.65
N THR A 39 0.37 -11.96 -16.43
CA THR A 39 -0.41 -11.27 -15.39
C THR A 39 0.31 -10.01 -14.90
N ILE A 40 1.62 -10.06 -14.69
CA ILE A 40 2.42 -8.89 -14.30
C ILE A 40 2.34 -7.80 -15.37
N THR A 41 2.46 -8.18 -16.65
CA THR A 41 2.34 -7.23 -17.76
C THR A 41 0.95 -6.58 -17.82
N THR A 42 -0.10 -7.38 -17.62
CA THR A 42 -1.49 -6.89 -17.60
C THR A 42 -1.73 -5.95 -16.43
N ALA A 43 -1.26 -6.31 -15.24
CA ALA A 43 -1.32 -5.47 -14.04
C ALA A 43 -0.61 -4.13 -14.23
N SER A 44 0.59 -4.15 -14.82
CA SER A 44 1.36 -2.95 -15.12
C SER A 44 0.60 -2.02 -16.08
N LYS A 45 0.03 -2.57 -17.16
CA LYS A 45 -0.80 -1.79 -18.10
C LYS A 45 -2.02 -1.16 -17.42
N ALA A 46 -2.77 -1.96 -16.64
CA ALA A 46 -3.94 -1.47 -15.91
C ALA A 46 -3.57 -0.37 -14.89
N ASN A 47 -2.43 -0.53 -14.21
CA ASN A 47 -1.94 0.47 -13.26
C ASN A 47 -1.54 1.78 -13.94
N THR A 48 -0.79 1.72 -15.04
CA THR A 48 -0.40 2.90 -15.81
C THR A 48 -1.62 3.65 -16.35
N GLU A 49 -2.57 2.93 -16.96
CA GLU A 49 -3.81 3.53 -17.47
C GLU A 49 -4.61 4.21 -16.35
N LEU A 50 -4.71 3.58 -15.17
CA LEU A 50 -5.38 4.19 -14.03
C LEU A 50 -4.64 5.45 -13.55
N GLN A 51 -3.32 5.43 -13.47
CA GLN A 51 -2.53 6.60 -13.06
C GLN A 51 -2.71 7.78 -14.02
N GLU A 52 -2.68 7.52 -15.33
CA GLU A 52 -2.91 8.53 -16.35
C GLU A 52 -4.31 9.14 -16.28
N LEU A 53 -5.32 8.29 -16.05
CA LEU A 53 -6.71 8.73 -15.86
C LEU A 53 -6.88 9.63 -14.62
N LEU A 54 -6.18 9.32 -13.53
CA LEU A 54 -6.28 10.06 -12.27
C LEU A 54 -5.49 11.37 -12.27
N ARG A 55 -4.37 11.43 -13.02
CA ARG A 55 -3.39 12.54 -12.96
C ARG A 55 -3.99 13.94 -13.12
N PRO A 56 -4.91 14.21 -14.07
CA PRO A 56 -5.48 15.55 -14.25
C PRO A 56 -6.36 16.01 -13.08
N HIS A 57 -6.81 15.07 -12.24
CA HIS A 57 -7.74 15.30 -11.14
C HIS A 57 -7.06 15.28 -9.77
N PHE A 58 -5.74 15.12 -9.73
CA PHE A 58 -4.97 15.01 -8.51
C PHE A 58 -3.86 16.08 -8.48
N LEU A 59 -4.02 17.07 -7.59
CA LEU A 59 -2.98 18.07 -7.35
C LEU A 59 -2.08 17.59 -6.21
N GLN A 60 -0.82 17.30 -6.53
CA GLN A 60 0.20 16.97 -5.54
C GLN A 60 1.36 17.95 -5.64
N ARG A 61 1.62 18.68 -4.56
CA ARG A 61 2.83 19.49 -4.40
C ARG A 61 3.76 18.81 -3.41
N LEU A 62 5.00 18.63 -3.82
CA LEU A 62 6.00 17.98 -2.97
C LEU A 62 6.90 19.04 -2.35
N LYS A 63 7.13 18.94 -1.04
CA LYS A 63 7.99 19.89 -0.32
C LYS A 63 9.42 19.95 -0.89
N ASN A 64 9.91 18.84 -1.42
CA ASN A 64 11.23 18.77 -2.05
C ASN A 64 11.28 19.43 -3.45
N ILE A 65 10.14 19.73 -4.07
CA ILE A 65 10.06 20.48 -5.33
C ILE A 65 9.86 21.96 -5.01
N GLU A 66 8.90 22.27 -4.14
CA GLU A 66 8.46 23.66 -3.88
C GLU A 66 9.40 24.43 -2.94
N PHE A 67 10.03 23.75 -1.98
CA PHE A 67 10.72 24.39 -0.85
C PHE A 67 12.10 23.77 -0.56
N LYS A 68 12.74 23.19 -1.58
CA LYS A 68 13.95 22.37 -1.42
C LYS A 68 15.06 23.08 -0.64
N GLU A 69 15.29 24.36 -0.95
CA GLU A 69 16.37 25.17 -0.38
C GLU A 69 15.96 25.90 0.91
N GLU A 70 14.66 25.89 1.25
CA GLU A 70 14.11 26.58 2.43
C GLU A 70 13.95 25.64 3.63
N LEU A 71 13.97 24.32 3.39
CA LEU A 71 13.72 23.33 4.42
C LEU A 71 15.02 22.67 4.90
N PRO A 72 15.16 22.40 6.22
CA PRO A 72 16.30 21.66 6.73
C PRO A 72 16.31 20.22 6.22
N THR A 73 17.50 19.60 6.19
CA THR A 73 17.65 18.21 5.75
C THR A 73 16.88 17.24 6.64
N LYS A 74 15.96 16.47 6.05
CA LYS A 74 15.27 15.37 6.73
C LYS A 74 16.27 14.24 7.00
N ARG A 75 16.40 13.83 8.26
CA ARG A 75 17.17 12.64 8.67
C ARG A 75 16.22 11.58 9.19
N GLU A 76 16.32 10.37 8.64
CA GLU A 76 15.57 9.21 9.10
C GLU A 76 16.58 8.19 9.66
N ILE A 77 16.31 7.67 10.85
CA ILE A 77 17.14 6.68 11.51
C ILE A 77 16.26 5.48 11.80
N VAL A 78 16.63 4.32 11.27
CA VAL A 78 16.02 3.05 11.65
C VAL A 78 16.83 2.47 12.80
N VAL A 79 16.21 2.39 13.98
CA VAL A 79 16.83 1.79 15.16
C VAL A 79 16.37 0.35 15.26
N TRP A 80 17.31 -0.58 15.08
CA TRP A 80 17.06 -2.00 15.25
C TRP A 80 17.17 -2.34 16.74
N THR A 81 16.05 -2.71 17.35
CA THR A 81 16.00 -3.20 18.72
C THR A 81 15.74 -4.69 18.74
N HIS A 82 16.53 -5.43 19.50
CA HIS A 82 16.28 -6.85 19.73
C HIS A 82 15.16 -7.02 20.74
N LEU A 83 14.37 -8.09 20.59
CA LEU A 83 13.46 -8.52 21.64
C LEU A 83 14.27 -8.88 22.89
N SER A 84 13.80 -8.46 24.05
CA SER A 84 14.33 -8.97 25.32
C SER A 84 14.02 -10.46 25.46
N GLU A 85 14.73 -11.14 26.35
CA GLU A 85 14.49 -12.55 26.63
C GLU A 85 13.03 -12.82 27.02
N LYS A 86 12.44 -11.97 27.87
CA LYS A 86 11.02 -12.08 28.25
C LYS A 86 10.09 -11.89 27.06
N GLN A 87 10.36 -10.93 26.18
CA GLN A 87 9.52 -10.73 24.98
C GLN A 87 9.63 -11.92 24.04
N ARG A 88 10.83 -12.46 23.83
CA ARG A 88 11.04 -13.65 22.98
C ARG A 88 10.25 -14.85 23.49
N GLN A 89 10.33 -15.16 24.78
CA GLN A 89 9.58 -16.25 25.40
C GLN A 89 8.06 -16.06 25.23
N LEU A 90 7.55 -14.87 25.50
CA LEU A 90 6.12 -14.58 25.33
C LEU A 90 5.66 -14.72 23.86
N TYR A 91 6.48 -14.29 22.91
CA TYR A 91 6.19 -14.45 21.48
C TYR A 91 6.23 -15.91 21.04
N GLU A 92 7.22 -16.68 21.49
CA GLU A 92 7.34 -18.11 21.20
C GLU A 92 6.15 -18.89 21.80
N ASP A 93 5.79 -18.61 23.05
CA ASP A 93 4.62 -19.19 23.70
C ASP A 93 3.32 -18.83 22.96
N TYR A 94 3.16 -17.58 22.53
CA TYR A 94 1.99 -17.15 21.77
C TYR A 94 1.86 -17.93 20.45
N VAL A 95 2.97 -18.08 19.71
CA VAL A 95 2.99 -18.77 18.42
C VAL A 95 2.73 -20.27 18.59
N ASN A 96 3.34 -20.89 19.60
CA ASN A 96 3.22 -22.33 19.84
C ASN A 96 1.87 -22.73 20.45
N ASN A 97 1.24 -21.85 21.24
CA ASN A 97 -0.01 -22.14 21.97
C ASN A 97 -1.25 -21.46 21.37
N GLY A 98 -1.20 -21.02 20.11
CA GLY A 98 -2.38 -20.53 19.39
C GLY A 98 -2.99 -19.26 19.96
N GLY A 99 -2.17 -18.37 20.52
CA GLY A 99 -2.59 -17.05 20.99
C GLY A 99 -2.90 -16.94 22.49
N ASN A 100 -2.65 -18.00 23.27
CA ASN A 100 -2.87 -17.99 24.71
C ASN A 100 -1.52 -17.83 25.45
N VAL A 101 -1.32 -16.67 26.08
CA VAL A 101 -0.09 -16.35 26.81
C VAL A 101 -0.35 -16.53 28.29
N LYS A 102 0.33 -17.48 28.94
CA LYS A 102 0.27 -17.59 30.41
C LYS A 102 0.89 -16.32 31.01
N SER A 103 0.22 -15.69 31.96
CA SER A 103 0.80 -14.58 32.71
C SER A 103 2.05 -15.09 33.44
N ILE A 104 3.23 -14.65 33.00
CA ILE A 104 4.48 -14.87 33.72
C ILE A 104 4.47 -13.90 34.92
N PRO A 105 4.75 -14.35 36.16
CA PRO A 105 4.84 -13.46 37.32
C PRO A 105 5.85 -12.31 37.13
#